data_AF-A0AA35LPN8-F1
#
_entry.id   AF-A0AA35LPN8-F1
#
_cell.length_a   1.000
_cell.length_b   1.000
_cell.length_c   1.000
_cell.angle_alpha   90.00
_cell.angle_beta   90.00
_cell.angle_gamma   90.00
#
_symmetry.space_group_name_H-M   'P 1'
#
loop_
_entity.id
_entity.type
_entity.pdbx_description
1 polymer ?
#
loop_
_entity_poly.entity_id
_entity_poly.type
_entity_poly.pdbx_seq_one_letter_code
_entity_poly.pdbx_strand_id
1 'polypeptide(L)'
;MMREILDWTGVYHRATKIVAQSLGKKQAAPPHPLTLTWSDDEKIFRVHVQDDADPSGKPDGYLNIKEPSENIKLDAEWTILRSWMAGSQDRKTRNRLLRTKDYYIAVLGWIQTGKSSVTLTQLISSYLSITLEVIFFFFFTMRVSSISLIAALAGSSTALYLKSTPDGTIEASSRAVKRQNESGWNPPSNLAAPLKEVWDHVSSTYNGGNIFAFKNYGWDQIMANNGQINYCVRWESTQTVSEALRTQIEAKAQEAYDDWFTWVYGYNGFPFSNIKVKVVGWAVSDKSLLQGSTEGIQVYTDKDSEGIPQCAPACGRFFHQDGDYSGCSAGADNHYDQSLWISEDFGGGAGGDWGQRIQKSIFDREIQARPMTYMQHEMGHTFGMDDFYDWKPTGAGAFIMDEGLEIVDFDGWMFRNFWYELKQNRGW
;
A
#
# COMPACT_ATOMS: atom_id res chain seq x y z
N MET A 1 -11.15 16.76 8.05
CA MET A 1 -11.45 15.41 7.56
C MET A 1 -11.43 15.27 6.04
N MET A 2 -12.43 15.72 5.26
CA MET A 2 -12.41 15.54 3.78
C MET A 2 -11.30 16.37 3.09
N ARG A 3 -11.02 17.59 3.59
CA ARG A 3 -9.89 18.41 3.11
C ARG A 3 -8.52 17.81 3.46
N GLU A 4 -8.37 17.26 4.67
CA GLU A 4 -7.14 16.58 5.11
C GLU A 4 -6.88 15.30 4.31
N ILE A 5 -7.92 14.51 4.00
CA ILE A 5 -7.82 13.31 3.16
C ILE A 5 -7.49 13.69 1.69
N LEU A 6 -8.05 14.80 1.18
CA LEU A 6 -7.80 15.27 -0.19
C LEU A 6 -6.43 15.96 -0.35
N ASP A 7 -5.91 16.59 0.70
CA ASP A 7 -4.54 17.11 0.76
C ASP A 7 -3.52 15.97 0.89
N TRP A 8 -3.79 14.95 1.71
CA TRP A 8 -2.94 13.75 1.84
C TRP A 8 -2.86 12.92 0.55
N THR A 9 -3.93 12.87 -0.24
CA THR A 9 -3.99 12.09 -1.49
C THR A 9 -3.61 12.90 -2.74
N GLY A 10 -3.19 14.17 -2.58
CA GLY A 10 -2.85 15.08 -3.69
C GLY A 10 -4.00 15.45 -4.63
N VAL A 11 -5.22 14.94 -4.39
CA VAL A 11 -6.42 15.16 -5.21
C VAL A 11 -6.88 16.63 -5.13
N TYR A 12 -6.76 17.27 -3.97
CA TYR A 12 -7.07 18.68 -3.78
C TYR A 12 -6.19 19.60 -4.64
N HIS A 13 -4.87 19.36 -4.62
CA HIS A 13 -3.90 20.13 -5.38
C HIS A 13 -4.05 19.94 -6.90
N ARG A 14 -4.47 18.76 -7.36
CA ARG A 14 -4.74 18.48 -8.78
C ARG A 14 -6.03 19.13 -9.27
N ALA A 15 -7.11 19.08 -8.49
CA ALA A 15 -8.39 19.70 -8.85
C ALA A 15 -8.27 21.24 -8.95
N THR A 16 -7.60 21.87 -7.98
CA THR A 16 -7.34 23.33 -8.00
C THR A 16 -6.48 23.77 -9.18
N LYS A 17 -5.49 22.96 -9.59
CA LYS A 17 -4.61 23.23 -10.74
C LYS A 17 -5.35 23.18 -12.09
N ILE A 18 -6.25 22.21 -12.27
CA ILE A 18 -7.09 22.08 -13.47
C ILE A 18 -8.05 23.28 -13.59
N VAL A 19 -8.68 23.68 -12.48
CA VAL A 19 -9.60 24.83 -12.46
C VAL A 19 -8.85 26.14 -12.75
N ALA A 20 -7.68 26.35 -12.12
CA ALA A 20 -6.86 27.55 -12.35
C ALA A 20 -6.35 27.68 -13.79
N GLN A 21 -6.03 26.55 -14.44
CA GLN A 21 -5.63 26.51 -15.85
C GLN A 21 -6.76 26.90 -16.80
N SER A 22 -8.00 26.46 -16.51
CA SER A 22 -9.17 26.83 -17.32
C SER A 22 -9.51 28.32 -17.26
N LEU A 23 -9.04 29.02 -16.22
CA LEU A 23 -9.25 30.46 -16.00
C LEU A 23 -8.06 31.33 -16.45
N GLY A 24 -7.00 30.75 -17.03
CA GLY A 24 -5.86 31.49 -17.59
C GLY A 24 -4.98 32.24 -16.58
N LYS A 25 -5.04 31.93 -15.28
CA LYS A 25 -4.25 32.61 -14.23
C LYS A 25 -2.91 31.90 -13.96
N LYS A 26 -1.82 32.65 -13.79
CA LYS A 26 -0.47 32.13 -13.45
C LYS A 26 -0.20 32.18 -11.93
N GLN A 27 -0.34 31.00 -11.32
CA GLN A 27 0.38 30.45 -10.16
C GLN A 27 -0.04 30.78 -8.71
N ALA A 28 0.28 29.76 -7.88
CA ALA A 28 0.38 29.59 -6.42
C ALA A 28 -0.94 29.45 -5.67
N ALA A 29 -0.98 28.45 -4.78
CA ALA A 29 -2.15 27.88 -4.09
C ALA A 29 -3.24 28.90 -3.71
N PRO A 30 -4.53 28.63 -3.97
CA PRO A 30 -5.58 29.45 -3.39
C PRO A 30 -5.76 29.09 -1.91
N PRO A 31 -5.90 30.06 -0.99
CA PRO A 31 -6.27 29.79 0.41
C PRO A 31 -7.74 29.39 0.57
N HIS A 32 -8.51 29.34 -0.52
CA HIS A 32 -9.96 29.30 -0.48
C HIS A 32 -10.56 27.87 -0.47
N PRO A 33 -11.66 27.63 0.25
CA PRO A 33 -12.35 26.34 0.27
C PRO A 33 -13.08 26.04 -1.05
N LEU A 34 -13.14 24.76 -1.42
CA LEU A 34 -13.95 24.24 -2.53
C LEU A 34 -15.39 23.99 -2.04
N THR A 35 -16.37 24.45 -2.81
CA THR A 35 -17.81 24.30 -2.54
C THR A 35 -18.46 23.45 -3.63
N LEU A 36 -19.27 22.47 -3.21
CA LEU A 36 -19.99 21.53 -4.08
C LEU A 36 -21.49 21.77 -3.95
N THR A 37 -22.21 21.98 -5.06
CA THR A 37 -23.66 22.22 -5.04
C THR A 37 -24.39 21.47 -6.15
N TRP A 38 -25.62 21.04 -5.86
CA TRP A 38 -26.54 20.38 -6.79
C TRP A 38 -27.76 21.27 -7.06
N SER A 39 -28.20 21.34 -8.32
CA SER A 39 -29.44 22.02 -8.71
C SER A 39 -30.46 21.00 -9.21
N ASP A 40 -31.57 20.86 -8.48
CA ASP A 40 -32.68 19.96 -8.84
C ASP A 40 -33.46 20.43 -10.06
N ASP A 41 -33.55 21.74 -10.28
CA ASP A 41 -34.28 22.34 -11.42
C ASP A 41 -33.51 22.19 -12.73
N GLU A 42 -32.18 22.28 -12.66
CA GLU A 42 -31.32 22.24 -13.85
C GLU A 42 -30.67 20.88 -14.11
N LYS A 43 -30.77 19.94 -13.16
CA LYS A 43 -30.09 18.63 -13.22
C LYS A 43 -28.57 18.74 -13.45
N ILE A 44 -27.95 19.70 -12.77
CA ILE A 44 -26.51 19.99 -12.89
C ILE A 44 -25.83 19.90 -11.53
N PHE A 45 -24.69 19.19 -11.51
CA PHE A 45 -23.73 19.22 -10.41
C PHE A 45 -22.66 20.29 -10.66
N ARG A 46 -22.41 21.16 -9.68
CA ARG A 46 -21.51 22.31 -9.77
C ARG A 46 -20.39 22.22 -8.74
N VAL A 47 -19.18 22.54 -9.19
CA VAL A 47 -17.97 22.64 -8.36
C VAL A 47 -17.40 24.06 -8.49
N HIS A 48 -17.12 24.73 -7.37
CA HIS A 48 -16.65 26.13 -7.33
C HIS A 48 -15.59 26.37 -6.23
N VAL A 49 -14.71 27.37 -6.41
CA VAL A 49 -13.71 27.84 -5.42
C VAL A 49 -14.18 29.17 -4.84
N GLN A 50 -14.50 29.24 -3.55
CA GLN A 50 -15.13 30.42 -2.95
C GLN A 50 -14.15 31.57 -2.70
N ASP A 51 -14.23 32.65 -3.49
CA ASP A 51 -13.49 33.90 -3.24
C ASP A 51 -14.29 34.80 -2.26
N ASP A 52 -13.68 35.21 -1.15
CA ASP A 52 -14.34 35.98 -0.08
C ASP A 52 -14.54 37.47 -0.44
N ALA A 53 -14.12 37.91 -1.63
CA ALA A 53 -14.15 39.31 -2.06
C ALA A 53 -15.45 39.78 -2.75
N ASP A 54 -16.42 38.89 -3.03
CA ASP A 54 -17.69 39.28 -3.68
C ASP A 54 -18.94 38.66 -3.02
N PRO A 55 -19.69 39.42 -2.19
CA PRO A 55 -20.91 38.94 -1.56
C PRO A 55 -22.13 38.97 -2.50
N SER A 56 -21.98 39.34 -3.79
CA SER A 56 -23.09 39.43 -4.74
C SER A 56 -23.44 38.12 -5.45
N GLY A 57 -22.71 37.03 -5.16
CA GLY A 57 -23.13 35.67 -5.52
C GLY A 57 -23.18 35.37 -7.02
N LYS A 58 -22.39 36.06 -7.85
CA LYS A 58 -22.17 35.69 -9.24
C LYS A 58 -20.71 35.27 -9.46
N PRO A 59 -20.39 33.97 -9.37
CA PRO A 59 -19.05 33.49 -9.64
C PRO A 59 -18.82 33.22 -11.12
N ASP A 60 -17.69 33.72 -11.62
CA ASP A 60 -17.12 33.33 -12.91
C ASP A 60 -16.43 31.96 -12.76
N GLY A 61 -16.96 30.95 -13.46
CA GLY A 61 -16.31 29.64 -13.63
C GLY A 61 -16.96 28.49 -12.87
N TYR A 62 -17.81 27.72 -13.54
CA TYR A 62 -18.35 26.44 -13.05
C TYR A 62 -17.84 25.28 -13.90
N LEU A 63 -17.50 24.16 -13.27
CA LEU A 63 -17.53 22.87 -13.94
C LEU A 63 -18.96 22.31 -13.80
N ASN A 64 -19.70 22.24 -14.90
CA ASN A 64 -21.09 21.76 -14.93
C ASN A 64 -21.15 20.33 -15.48
N ILE A 65 -21.67 19.39 -14.70
CA ILE A 65 -21.91 18.01 -15.14
C ILE A 65 -23.43 17.82 -15.26
N LYS A 66 -23.93 17.54 -16.48
CA LYS A 66 -25.37 17.36 -16.79
C LYS A 66 -25.80 15.90 -16.71
N GLU A 67 -26.99 15.64 -16.18
CA GLU A 67 -27.63 14.32 -16.19
C GLU A 67 -27.98 13.90 -17.64
N PRO A 68 -27.71 12.65 -18.08
CA PRO A 68 -28.09 12.18 -19.42
C PRO A 68 -29.60 11.95 -19.52
N SER A 69 -30.24 12.47 -20.58
CA SER A 69 -31.66 12.21 -20.84
C SER A 69 -31.87 10.82 -21.43
N GLU A 70 -32.73 10.02 -20.78
CA GLU A 70 -33.31 8.75 -21.24
C GLU A 70 -32.37 7.52 -21.23
N ASN A 71 -32.14 6.96 -20.03
CA ASN A 71 -31.80 5.54 -19.90
C ASN A 71 -32.23 4.99 -18.53
N ILE A 72 -33.20 4.08 -18.52
CA ILE A 72 -33.86 3.54 -17.30
C ILE A 72 -32.87 2.84 -16.35
N LYS A 73 -31.70 2.39 -16.83
CA LYS A 73 -30.63 1.82 -15.99
C LYS A 73 -29.81 2.86 -15.22
N LEU A 74 -29.66 4.08 -15.74
CA LEU A 74 -28.91 5.17 -15.09
C LEU A 74 -29.76 5.92 -14.05
N ASP A 75 -31.07 5.92 -14.21
CA ASP A 75 -32.02 6.63 -13.32
C ASP A 75 -31.97 6.09 -11.87
N ALA A 76 -31.73 4.77 -11.72
CA ALA A 76 -31.54 4.14 -10.42
C ALA A 76 -30.22 4.56 -9.73
N GLU A 77 -29.17 4.84 -10.50
CA GLU A 77 -27.86 5.24 -9.98
C GLU A 77 -27.83 6.72 -9.60
N TRP A 78 -28.53 7.58 -10.35
CA TRP A 78 -28.72 9.00 -10.00
C TRP A 78 -29.66 9.22 -8.82
N THR A 79 -30.67 8.36 -8.64
CA THR A 79 -31.55 8.37 -7.45
C THR A 79 -30.78 8.06 -6.16
N ILE A 80 -29.74 7.21 -6.25
CA ILE A 80 -28.85 6.86 -5.14
C ILE A 80 -27.91 8.04 -4.80
N LEU A 81 -27.39 8.75 -5.81
CA LEU A 81 -26.59 9.96 -5.62
C LEU A 81 -27.41 11.08 -4.95
N ARG A 82 -28.67 11.25 -5.37
CA ARG A 82 -29.65 12.17 -4.75
C ARG A 82 -29.93 11.82 -3.28
N SER A 83 -30.10 10.54 -2.97
CA SER A 83 -30.31 10.06 -1.58
C SER A 83 -29.09 10.26 -0.68
N TRP A 84 -27.86 10.21 -1.24
CA TRP A 84 -26.62 10.46 -0.50
C TRP A 84 -26.44 11.95 -0.19
N MET A 85 -26.73 12.84 -1.15
CA MET A 85 -26.68 14.30 -0.93
C MET A 85 -27.81 14.80 -0.01
N ALA A 86 -28.97 14.13 0.00
CA ALA A 86 -30.07 14.40 0.91
C ALA A 86 -29.88 13.83 2.34
N GLY A 87 -28.72 13.22 2.64
CA GLY A 87 -28.36 12.80 4.00
C GLY A 87 -29.00 11.51 4.50
N SER A 88 -29.34 10.55 3.62
CA SER A 88 -29.86 9.24 4.04
C SER A 88 -28.79 8.41 4.77
N GLN A 89 -29.08 7.98 6.01
CA GLN A 89 -28.18 7.22 6.89
C GLN A 89 -28.23 5.69 6.72
N ASP A 90 -28.94 5.15 5.73
CA ASP A 90 -29.06 3.70 5.56
C ASP A 90 -27.76 3.03 5.06
N ARG A 91 -27.27 2.05 5.85
CA ARG A 91 -26.07 1.23 5.60
C ARG A 91 -26.18 0.38 4.32
N LYS A 92 -27.37 -0.07 3.92
CA LYS A 92 -27.57 -0.87 2.70
C LYS A 92 -27.36 -0.04 1.44
N THR A 93 -27.82 1.22 1.45
CA THR A 93 -27.63 2.18 0.37
C THR A 93 -26.16 2.56 0.22
N ARG A 94 -25.44 2.75 1.35
CA ARG A 94 -23.98 3.02 1.39
C ARG A 94 -23.13 1.91 0.76
N ASN A 95 -23.43 0.64 1.05
CA ASN A 95 -22.70 -0.50 0.50
C ASN A 95 -23.03 -0.78 -0.99
N ARG A 96 -24.10 -0.17 -1.52
CA ARG A 96 -24.41 -0.21 -2.96
C ARG A 96 -23.62 0.86 -3.72
N LEU A 97 -23.43 2.05 -3.12
CA LEU A 97 -22.60 3.15 -3.63
C LEU A 97 -21.13 2.78 -3.86
N LEU A 98 -20.54 1.94 -3.01
CA LEU A 98 -19.13 1.54 -3.13
C LEU A 98 -18.87 0.60 -4.32
N ARG A 99 -19.85 -0.21 -4.72
CA ARG A 99 -19.75 -1.09 -5.91
C ARG A 99 -19.86 -0.34 -7.24
N THR A 100 -20.54 0.81 -7.26
CA THR A 100 -20.58 1.71 -8.43
C THR A 100 -19.34 2.59 -8.54
N LYS A 101 -18.51 2.66 -7.48
CA LYS A 101 -17.28 3.45 -7.43
C LYS A 101 -16.19 2.90 -8.36
N ASP A 102 -16.13 1.58 -8.54
CA ASP A 102 -15.27 0.90 -9.52
C ASP A 102 -15.62 1.32 -10.97
N TYR A 103 -16.89 1.60 -11.22
CA TYR A 103 -17.38 2.11 -12.52
C TYR A 103 -16.91 3.55 -12.79
N TYR A 104 -16.79 4.38 -11.75
CA TYR A 104 -16.31 5.76 -11.86
C TYR A 104 -14.80 5.86 -12.07
N ILE A 105 -14.01 4.95 -11.48
CA ILE A 105 -12.57 4.86 -11.74
C ILE A 105 -12.31 4.49 -13.21
N ALA A 106 -13.14 3.62 -13.79
CA ALA A 106 -13.06 3.28 -15.21
C ALA A 106 -13.44 4.45 -16.14
N VAL A 107 -14.45 5.25 -15.79
CA VAL A 107 -14.83 6.46 -16.55
C VAL A 107 -13.78 7.57 -16.44
N LEU A 108 -13.15 7.74 -15.27
CA LEU A 108 -12.09 8.72 -15.03
C LEU A 108 -10.76 8.32 -15.69
N GLY A 109 -10.42 7.02 -15.73
CA GLY A 109 -9.30 6.50 -16.52
C GLY A 109 -9.50 6.68 -18.03
N TRP A 110 -10.74 6.75 -18.52
CA TRP A 110 -11.03 6.95 -19.94
C TRP A 110 -10.88 8.41 -20.40
N ILE A 111 -11.18 9.39 -19.53
CA ILE A 111 -10.89 10.82 -19.74
C ILE A 111 -9.39 11.06 -19.96
N GLN A 112 -8.53 10.19 -19.42
CA GLN A 112 -7.08 10.24 -19.50
C GLN A 112 -6.52 10.00 -20.93
N THR A 113 -7.30 9.47 -21.88
CA THR A 113 -6.79 9.05 -23.21
C THR A 113 -7.10 10.00 -24.38
N GLY A 114 -7.84 11.09 -24.17
CA GLY A 114 -7.88 12.24 -25.09
C GLY A 114 -8.35 12.02 -26.53
N LYS A 115 -9.13 10.96 -26.86
CA LYS A 115 -9.65 10.77 -28.22
C LYS A 115 -11.03 11.41 -28.39
N SER A 116 -11.07 12.48 -29.18
CA SER A 116 -12.30 13.12 -29.66
C SER A 116 -12.82 12.38 -30.89
N SER A 117 -14.00 11.74 -30.75
CA SER A 117 -14.85 11.09 -31.76
C SER A 117 -14.57 9.61 -32.12
N VAL A 118 -15.48 8.74 -31.68
CA VAL A 118 -15.73 7.39 -32.20
C VAL A 118 -17.26 7.14 -32.12
N THR A 119 -17.88 6.60 -33.18
CA THR A 119 -19.33 6.29 -33.20
C THR A 119 -19.64 4.95 -32.52
N LEU A 120 -20.87 4.85 -31.98
CA LEU A 120 -21.40 3.78 -31.12
C LEU A 120 -21.17 2.33 -31.64
N THR A 121 -21.04 2.14 -32.95
CA THR A 121 -20.80 0.83 -33.58
C THR A 121 -19.42 0.25 -33.28
N GLN A 122 -18.41 1.09 -33.03
CA GLN A 122 -17.05 0.63 -32.68
C GLN A 122 -16.94 0.22 -31.19
N LEU A 123 -17.77 0.78 -30.30
CA LEU A 123 -17.80 0.41 -28.89
C LEU A 123 -18.36 -1.01 -28.65
N ILE A 124 -19.33 -1.43 -29.48
CA ILE A 124 -19.95 -2.76 -29.39
C ILE A 124 -18.97 -3.88 -29.80
N SER A 125 -18.10 -3.63 -30.78
CA SER A 125 -17.09 -4.59 -31.24
C SER A 125 -16.03 -4.91 -30.18
N SER A 126 -15.59 -3.89 -29.43
CA SER A 126 -14.61 -4.03 -28.35
C SER A 126 -15.17 -4.78 -27.14
N TYR A 127 -16.46 -4.57 -26.83
CA TYR A 127 -17.15 -5.23 -25.71
C TYR A 127 -17.42 -6.72 -26.00
N LEU A 128 -17.69 -7.09 -27.26
CA LEU A 128 -17.80 -8.49 -27.68
C LEU A 128 -16.44 -9.22 -27.71
N SER A 129 -15.34 -8.53 -28.01
CA SER A 129 -14.00 -9.16 -28.05
C SER A 129 -13.49 -9.52 -26.65
N ILE A 130 -13.76 -8.66 -25.65
CA ILE A 130 -13.39 -8.91 -24.25
C ILE A 130 -14.22 -10.05 -23.62
N THR A 131 -15.47 -10.22 -24.04
CA THR A 131 -16.32 -11.31 -23.54
C THR A 131 -16.03 -12.66 -24.23
N LEU A 132 -15.57 -12.66 -25.49
CA LEU A 132 -15.19 -13.89 -26.19
C LEU A 132 -13.84 -14.48 -25.75
N GLU A 133 -12.84 -13.66 -25.40
CA GLU A 133 -11.56 -14.17 -24.86
C GLU A 133 -11.71 -14.77 -23.45
N VAL A 134 -12.60 -14.20 -22.64
CA VAL A 134 -12.93 -14.74 -21.31
C VAL A 134 -13.71 -16.06 -21.40
N ILE A 135 -14.52 -16.26 -22.45
CA ILE A 135 -15.24 -17.52 -22.66
C ILE A 135 -14.32 -18.61 -23.26
N PHE A 136 -13.38 -18.26 -24.14
CA PHE A 136 -12.45 -19.24 -24.71
C PHE A 136 -11.43 -19.78 -23.68
N PHE A 137 -11.02 -18.96 -22.69
CA PHE A 137 -10.14 -19.42 -21.61
C PHE A 137 -10.84 -20.34 -20.59
N PHE A 138 -12.16 -20.24 -20.46
CA PHE A 138 -12.93 -21.07 -19.52
C PHE A 138 -13.21 -22.49 -20.00
N PHE A 139 -13.10 -22.79 -21.31
CA PHE A 139 -13.34 -24.14 -21.84
C PHE A 139 -12.08 -25.00 -22.02
N PHE A 140 -10.86 -24.44 -21.91
CA PHE A 140 -9.62 -25.19 -22.18
C PHE A 140 -8.92 -25.77 -20.93
N THR A 141 -9.37 -25.41 -19.71
CA THR A 141 -8.75 -25.93 -18.45
C THR A 141 -9.47 -27.13 -17.85
N MET A 142 -10.56 -27.63 -18.44
CA MET A 142 -11.18 -28.91 -18.07
C MET A 142 -10.78 -30.05 -19.01
N ARG A 143 -9.57 -30.58 -18.82
CA ARG A 143 -9.02 -31.91 -19.17
C ARG A 143 -7.52 -31.70 -19.07
N VAL A 144 -6.83 -32.11 -18.01
CA VAL A 144 -6.49 -33.52 -17.74
C VAL A 144 -6.38 -33.73 -16.23
N SER A 145 -7.17 -34.67 -15.72
CA SER A 145 -7.00 -35.23 -14.38
C SER A 145 -5.91 -36.31 -14.40
N SER A 146 -5.23 -36.44 -13.25
CA SER A 146 -4.49 -37.62 -12.75
C SER A 146 -2.98 -37.66 -13.05
N ILE A 147 -2.15 -37.56 -12.01
CA ILE A 147 -1.34 -38.68 -11.47
C ILE A 147 -0.75 -38.30 -10.10
N SER A 148 -1.05 -39.17 -9.15
CA SER A 148 -0.58 -39.47 -7.79
C SER A 148 0.89 -39.21 -7.36
N LEU A 149 1.03 -38.64 -6.15
CA LEU A 149 1.60 -39.23 -4.90
C LEU A 149 3.13 -39.20 -4.58
N ILE A 150 3.39 -38.89 -3.29
CA ILE A 150 4.54 -39.14 -2.37
C ILE A 150 5.75 -38.16 -2.40
N ALA A 151 5.92 -37.40 -1.32
CA ALA A 151 6.95 -37.65 -0.29
C ALA A 151 6.85 -36.67 0.90
N ALA A 152 6.82 -37.23 2.11
CA ALA A 152 7.03 -36.54 3.37
C ALA A 152 8.46 -36.79 3.89
N LEU A 153 8.92 -35.86 4.72
CA LEU A 153 10.02 -35.89 5.70
C LEU A 153 11.36 -35.19 5.36
N ALA A 154 11.71 -34.34 6.33
CA ALA A 154 13.04 -33.99 6.84
C ALA A 154 13.74 -32.71 6.33
N GLY A 155 13.92 -31.78 7.28
CA GLY A 155 15.21 -31.12 7.51
C GLY A 155 15.43 -29.80 6.79
N SER A 156 15.69 -28.74 7.56
CA SER A 156 16.22 -27.46 7.07
C SER A 156 17.35 -27.67 6.07
N SER A 157 17.16 -27.19 4.85
CA SER A 157 18.22 -26.95 3.87
C SER A 157 17.71 -25.92 2.88
N THR A 158 18.50 -24.87 2.67
CA THR A 158 18.35 -23.85 1.66
C THR A 158 17.90 -24.43 0.32
N ALA A 159 16.71 -24.06 -0.16
CA ALA A 159 16.21 -24.48 -1.45
C ALA A 159 16.95 -23.71 -2.57
N LEU A 160 17.98 -24.34 -3.15
CA LEU A 160 18.57 -23.93 -4.42
C LEU A 160 17.61 -24.33 -5.55
N TYR A 161 17.08 -23.33 -6.25
CA TYR A 161 16.27 -23.52 -7.46
C TYR A 161 17.19 -23.98 -8.60
N LEU A 162 17.19 -25.27 -8.94
CA LEU A 162 17.89 -25.81 -10.10
C LEU A 162 16.89 -25.96 -11.26
N LYS A 163 17.12 -25.21 -12.35
CA LYS A 163 16.42 -25.41 -13.62
C LYS A 163 17.40 -26.06 -14.59
N SER A 164 17.15 -27.31 -14.99
CA SER A 164 17.98 -28.04 -15.95
C SER A 164 17.75 -27.51 -17.38
N THR A 165 18.82 -27.15 -18.08
CA THR A 165 18.82 -26.95 -19.54
C THR A 165 19.38 -28.20 -20.26
N PRO A 166 19.11 -28.39 -21.56
CA PRO A 166 19.31 -29.66 -22.25
C PRO A 166 20.76 -30.12 -22.48
N ASP A 167 21.77 -29.37 -22.06
CA ASP A 167 23.17 -29.62 -22.46
C ASP A 167 24.13 -29.90 -21.29
N GLY A 168 23.61 -30.21 -20.10
CA GLY A 168 24.39 -30.81 -19.01
C GLY A 168 25.48 -29.93 -18.38
N THR A 169 25.66 -28.68 -18.82
CA THR A 169 26.56 -27.72 -18.16
C THR A 169 25.86 -27.05 -16.97
N ILE A 170 26.38 -27.32 -15.78
CA ILE A 170 25.98 -26.63 -14.55
C ILE A 170 26.58 -25.22 -14.59
N GLU A 171 25.85 -24.25 -15.13
CA GLU A 171 26.06 -22.85 -14.76
C GLU A 171 25.25 -22.59 -13.50
N ALA A 172 25.95 -22.57 -12.36
CA ALA A 172 25.42 -21.94 -11.17
C ALA A 172 25.13 -20.48 -11.54
N SER A 173 23.85 -20.12 -11.63
CA SER A 173 23.43 -18.72 -11.78
C SER A 173 24.12 -17.90 -10.71
N SER A 174 25.01 -17.05 -11.18
CA SER A 174 25.91 -16.20 -10.43
C SER A 174 25.18 -15.03 -9.75
N ARG A 175 23.91 -15.19 -9.36
CA ARG A 175 23.19 -14.20 -8.51
C ARG A 175 23.81 -14.04 -7.12
N ALA A 176 24.70 -14.95 -6.72
CA ALA A 176 25.58 -14.79 -5.56
C ALA A 176 26.94 -14.14 -5.90
N VAL A 177 27.02 -13.32 -6.95
CA VAL A 177 28.22 -12.53 -7.24
C VAL A 177 28.47 -11.59 -6.07
N LYS A 178 29.50 -11.94 -5.29
CA LYS A 178 30.29 -11.07 -4.41
C LYS A 178 29.48 -10.24 -3.41
N ARG A 179 29.05 -10.89 -2.32
CA ARG A 179 28.96 -10.23 -1.01
C ARG A 179 30.38 -9.94 -0.50
N GLN A 180 31.11 -9.08 -1.19
CA GLN A 180 32.30 -8.46 -0.60
C GLN A 180 31.81 -7.49 0.48
N ASN A 181 32.59 -7.38 1.54
CA ASN A 181 32.44 -6.35 2.56
C ASN A 181 32.71 -4.99 1.89
N GLU A 182 31.73 -4.49 1.14
CA GLU A 182 31.81 -3.20 0.45
C GLU A 182 31.67 -2.12 1.52
N SER A 183 32.80 -1.46 1.80
CA SER A 183 32.81 -0.26 2.61
C SER A 183 32.33 0.91 1.75
N GLY A 184 31.18 1.48 2.08
CA GLY A 184 30.66 2.71 1.49
C GLY A 184 29.71 2.56 0.31
N TRP A 185 29.22 3.69 -0.19
CA TRP A 185 28.25 3.79 -1.29
C TRP A 185 28.92 3.67 -2.65
N ASN A 186 28.63 2.58 -3.37
CA ASN A 186 29.18 2.30 -4.70
C ASN A 186 28.22 1.46 -5.57
N PRO A 187 27.07 2.01 -5.99
CA PRO A 187 26.11 1.30 -6.83
C PRO A 187 26.68 1.03 -8.24
N PRO A 188 26.16 0.01 -8.97
CA PRO A 188 26.46 -0.20 -10.37
C PRO A 188 26.24 1.08 -11.19
N SER A 189 27.12 1.35 -12.15
CA SER A 189 27.12 2.61 -12.90
C SER A 189 25.80 2.90 -13.63
N ASN A 190 25.09 1.86 -14.06
CA ASN A 190 23.78 1.99 -14.69
C ASN A 190 22.64 2.30 -13.70
N LEU A 191 22.85 2.08 -12.40
CA LEU A 191 21.88 2.38 -11.34
C LEU A 191 22.20 3.68 -10.60
N ALA A 192 23.45 4.16 -10.66
CA ALA A 192 23.91 5.32 -9.88
C ALA A 192 23.08 6.59 -10.10
N ALA A 193 22.77 6.93 -11.35
CA ALA A 193 21.95 8.09 -11.68
C ALA A 193 20.51 7.98 -11.15
N PRO A 194 19.72 6.93 -11.50
CA PRO A 194 18.36 6.81 -10.99
C PRO A 194 18.28 6.67 -9.47
N LEU A 195 19.25 6.01 -8.81
CA LEU A 195 19.29 5.94 -7.34
C LEU A 195 19.54 7.31 -6.70
N LYS A 196 20.34 8.17 -7.34
CA LYS A 196 20.52 9.54 -6.89
C LYS A 196 19.23 10.35 -7.05
N GLU A 197 18.54 10.20 -8.18
CA GLU A 197 17.24 10.87 -8.40
C GLU A 197 16.22 10.48 -7.34
N VAL A 198 16.15 9.19 -7.00
CA VAL A 198 15.31 8.68 -5.89
C VAL A 198 15.69 9.34 -4.57
N TRP A 199 16.97 9.34 -4.21
CA TRP A 199 17.41 9.91 -2.93
C TRP A 199 17.12 11.41 -2.83
N ASP A 200 17.40 12.17 -3.89
CA ASP A 200 17.11 13.59 -3.97
C ASP A 200 15.59 13.84 -3.85
N HIS A 201 14.77 13.00 -4.51
CA HIS A 201 13.32 13.08 -4.43
C HIS A 201 12.83 12.87 -3.00
N VAL A 202 13.10 11.71 -2.40
CA VAL A 202 12.65 11.37 -1.04
C VAL A 202 13.18 12.38 -0.03
N SER A 203 14.45 12.78 -0.13
CA SER A 203 15.03 13.77 0.78
C SER A 203 14.30 15.12 0.74
N SER A 204 13.70 15.48 -0.39
CA SER A 204 12.97 16.74 -0.57
C SER A 204 11.49 16.66 -0.15
N THR A 205 10.85 15.50 -0.30
CA THR A 205 9.43 15.27 0.00
C THR A 205 9.21 14.91 1.47
N TYR A 206 10.13 14.12 2.04
CA TYR A 206 9.94 13.54 3.36
C TYR A 206 10.20 14.55 4.49
N ASN A 207 9.28 14.60 5.46
CA ASN A 207 9.37 15.44 6.65
C ASN A 207 9.74 16.92 6.34
N GLY A 208 9.10 17.49 5.30
CA GLY A 208 9.34 18.87 4.88
C GLY A 208 10.77 19.14 4.37
N GLY A 209 11.42 18.12 3.79
CA GLY A 209 12.80 18.21 3.31
C GLY A 209 13.85 17.84 4.36
N ASN A 210 13.43 17.23 5.48
CA ASN A 210 14.33 16.85 6.57
C ASN A 210 14.16 15.38 6.97
N ILE A 211 14.47 14.50 6.02
CA ILE A 211 14.43 13.03 6.18
C ILE A 211 15.19 12.56 7.45
N PHE A 212 16.27 13.25 7.83
CA PHE A 212 17.08 12.86 8.99
C PHE A 212 16.47 13.22 10.36
N ALA A 213 15.53 14.16 10.41
CA ALA A 213 14.87 14.53 11.66
C ALA A 213 13.84 13.50 12.14
N PHE A 214 13.28 12.69 11.24
CA PHE A 214 12.41 11.59 11.62
C PHE A 214 13.26 10.45 12.20
N LYS A 215 12.91 9.94 13.39
CA LYS A 215 13.71 8.97 14.17
C LYS A 215 12.97 7.66 14.48
N ASN A 216 11.97 7.30 13.68
CA ASN A 216 11.20 6.09 13.89
C ASN A 216 11.07 5.23 12.62
N TYR A 217 11.97 5.37 11.65
CA TYR A 217 11.99 4.43 10.52
C TYR A 217 12.19 3.01 11.03
N GLY A 218 11.79 1.99 10.26
CA GLY A 218 12.10 0.59 10.60
C GLY A 218 13.58 0.36 10.92
N TRP A 219 14.49 1.14 10.33
CA TRP A 219 15.90 1.19 10.70
C TRP A 219 16.15 1.56 12.17
N ASP A 220 15.59 2.68 12.62
CA ASP A 220 15.69 3.13 14.01
C ASP A 220 15.05 2.11 14.96
N GLN A 221 13.99 1.42 14.50
CA GLN A 221 13.30 0.38 15.26
C GLN A 221 14.19 -0.83 15.53
N ILE A 222 14.79 -1.37 14.47
CA ILE A 222 15.72 -2.49 14.51
C ILE A 222 16.94 -2.17 15.39
N MET A 223 17.49 -0.96 15.26
CA MET A 223 18.67 -0.55 16.04
C MET A 223 18.35 -0.47 17.53
N ALA A 224 17.20 0.10 17.89
CA ALA A 224 16.76 0.20 19.27
C ALA A 224 16.37 -1.15 19.89
N ASN A 225 15.86 -2.10 19.09
CA ASN A 225 15.46 -3.43 19.53
C ASN A 225 16.50 -4.53 19.18
N ASN A 226 17.76 -4.12 18.94
CA ASN A 226 18.91 -4.99 18.76
C ASN A 226 18.70 -6.13 17.75
N GLY A 227 18.22 -5.81 16.54
CA GLY A 227 18.02 -6.78 15.48
C GLY A 227 16.71 -7.57 15.58
N GLN A 228 15.73 -7.06 16.33
CA GLN A 228 14.42 -7.69 16.49
C GLN A 228 13.31 -6.70 16.15
N ILE A 229 12.16 -7.23 15.70
CA ILE A 229 10.94 -6.47 15.48
C ILE A 229 9.77 -7.26 16.07
N ASN A 230 9.05 -6.61 16.98
CA ASN A 230 7.83 -7.13 17.55
C ASN A 230 6.62 -6.60 16.77
N TYR A 231 5.76 -7.50 16.30
CA TYR A 231 4.50 -7.18 15.63
C TYR A 231 3.30 -7.33 16.56
N CYS A 232 2.32 -6.45 16.39
CA CYS A 232 0.96 -6.70 16.83
C CYS A 232 -0.02 -6.73 15.65
N VAL A 233 -0.71 -7.86 15.45
CA VAL A 233 -1.65 -8.03 14.33
C VAL A 233 -3.00 -7.44 14.69
N ARG A 234 -3.54 -6.57 13.86
CA ARG A 234 -4.91 -6.04 13.94
C ARG A 234 -5.79 -6.79 12.94
N TRP A 235 -6.65 -7.66 13.46
CA TRP A 235 -7.56 -8.47 12.65
C TRP A 235 -8.92 -7.78 12.55
N GLU A 236 -9.11 -7.03 11.47
CA GLU A 236 -10.36 -6.34 11.15
C GLU A 236 -11.23 -7.25 10.27
N SER A 237 -11.66 -8.37 10.86
CA SER A 237 -12.59 -9.33 10.27
C SER A 237 -13.35 -10.07 11.37
N THR A 238 -14.50 -10.63 11.02
CA THR A 238 -15.29 -11.52 11.88
C THR A 238 -14.97 -13.01 11.65
N GLN A 239 -14.08 -13.31 10.71
CA GLN A 239 -13.64 -14.67 10.44
C GLN A 239 -12.70 -15.14 11.54
N THR A 240 -12.80 -16.44 11.87
CA THR A 240 -11.93 -17.07 12.87
C THR A 240 -10.51 -17.23 12.33
N VAL A 241 -9.52 -17.10 13.21
CA VAL A 241 -8.09 -17.25 12.93
C VAL A 241 -7.56 -18.46 13.69
N SER A 242 -7.13 -19.49 12.95
CA SER A 242 -6.52 -20.67 13.56
C SER A 242 -5.09 -20.40 14.02
N GLU A 243 -4.57 -21.23 14.92
CA GLU A 243 -3.16 -21.18 15.34
C GLU A 243 -2.19 -21.38 14.16
N ALA A 244 -2.54 -22.25 13.21
CA ALA A 244 -1.77 -22.44 11.99
C ALA A 244 -1.74 -21.17 11.11
N LEU A 245 -2.89 -20.48 10.98
CA LEU A 245 -2.94 -19.22 10.25
C LEU A 245 -2.12 -18.12 10.95
N ARG A 246 -2.19 -18.03 12.29
CA ARG A 246 -1.35 -17.08 13.04
C ARG A 246 0.15 -17.35 12.83
N THR A 247 0.55 -18.62 12.89
CA THR A 247 1.94 -19.04 12.62
C THR A 247 2.37 -18.68 11.20
N GLN A 248 1.48 -18.89 10.22
CA GLN A 248 1.74 -18.53 8.83
C GLN A 248 1.90 -17.02 8.64
N ILE A 249 1.09 -16.20 9.33
CA ILE A 249 1.17 -14.74 9.27
C ILE A 249 2.51 -14.24 9.84
N GLU A 250 2.96 -14.78 10.98
CA GLU A 250 4.28 -14.46 11.52
C GLU A 250 5.40 -14.86 10.56
N ALA A 251 5.32 -16.07 9.97
CA ALA A 251 6.31 -16.53 9.01
C ALA A 251 6.37 -15.65 7.76
N LYS A 252 5.24 -15.11 7.30
CA LYS A 252 5.20 -14.17 6.16
C LYS A 252 5.76 -12.79 6.51
N ALA A 253 5.56 -12.32 7.73
CA ALA A 253 6.24 -11.13 8.21
C ALA A 253 7.76 -11.33 8.27
N GLN A 254 8.23 -12.48 8.79
CA GLN A 254 9.65 -12.83 8.78
C GLN A 254 10.22 -12.91 7.34
N GLU A 255 9.50 -13.55 6.42
CA GLU A 255 9.92 -13.66 5.01
C GLU A 255 10.09 -12.28 4.35
N ALA A 256 9.18 -11.34 4.64
CA ALA A 256 9.29 -9.98 4.11
C ALA A 256 10.55 -9.26 4.60
N TYR A 257 10.89 -9.39 5.89
CA TYR A 257 12.15 -8.90 6.42
C TYR A 257 13.35 -9.60 5.79
N ASP A 258 13.32 -10.92 5.63
CA ASP A 258 14.44 -11.67 5.05
C ASP A 258 14.74 -11.22 3.60
N ASP A 259 13.70 -11.02 2.80
CA ASP A 259 13.82 -10.62 1.40
C ASP A 259 14.41 -9.19 1.26
N TRP A 260 14.06 -8.24 2.13
CA TRP A 260 14.69 -6.91 2.16
C TRP A 260 16.10 -6.95 2.76
N PHE A 261 16.29 -7.57 3.93
CA PHE A 261 17.53 -7.47 4.69
C PHE A 261 18.70 -8.28 4.12
N THR A 262 18.44 -9.26 3.25
CA THR A 262 19.49 -9.93 2.46
C THR A 262 20.37 -8.95 1.69
N TRP A 263 19.85 -7.76 1.36
CA TRP A 263 20.58 -6.70 0.68
C TRP A 263 21.58 -5.96 1.56
N VAL A 264 21.34 -5.86 2.87
CA VAL A 264 22.18 -5.07 3.80
C VAL A 264 23.05 -5.91 4.73
N TYR A 265 22.78 -7.21 4.88
CA TYR A 265 23.66 -8.08 5.66
C TYR A 265 25.09 -8.08 5.12
N GLY A 266 26.04 -7.69 5.96
CA GLY A 266 27.46 -7.57 5.62
C GLY A 266 27.81 -6.34 4.77
N TYR A 267 26.86 -5.43 4.51
CA TYR A 267 27.08 -4.21 3.75
C TYR A 267 27.26 -3.00 4.68
N ASN A 268 28.27 -2.17 4.40
CA ASN A 268 28.51 -0.89 5.06
C ASN A 268 28.47 -0.94 6.61
N GLY A 269 28.91 -2.05 7.22
CA GLY A 269 28.93 -2.22 8.67
C GLY A 269 27.56 -2.37 9.34
N PHE A 270 26.53 -2.82 8.61
CA PHE A 270 25.27 -3.21 9.23
C PHE A 270 25.51 -4.28 10.32
N PRO A 271 25.05 -4.06 11.57
CA PRO A 271 25.56 -4.82 12.73
C PRO A 271 24.89 -6.20 12.90
N PHE A 272 23.81 -6.46 12.18
CA PHE A 272 23.04 -7.70 12.31
C PHE A 272 23.26 -8.60 11.10
N SER A 273 23.21 -9.92 11.32
CA SER A 273 23.21 -10.94 10.26
C SER A 273 21.85 -11.61 10.08
N ASN A 274 20.89 -11.27 10.95
CA ASN A 274 19.52 -11.72 10.91
C ASN A 274 18.64 -10.73 11.68
N ILE A 275 17.46 -10.41 11.15
CA ILE A 275 16.41 -9.68 11.86
C ILE A 275 15.35 -10.67 12.30
N LYS A 276 15.05 -10.72 13.60
CA LYS A 276 14.02 -11.63 14.12
C LYS A 276 12.69 -10.91 14.21
N VAL A 277 11.67 -11.50 13.61
CA VAL A 277 10.29 -11.04 13.69
C VAL A 277 9.54 -11.92 14.68
N LYS A 278 8.73 -11.31 15.55
CA LYS A 278 7.85 -12.02 16.49
C LYS A 278 6.50 -11.34 16.56
N VAL A 279 5.40 -12.08 16.48
CA VAL A 279 4.07 -11.53 16.77
C VAL A 279 3.80 -11.65 18.26
N VAL A 280 3.87 -10.52 18.97
CA VAL A 280 3.68 -10.45 20.43
C VAL A 280 2.23 -10.18 20.82
N GLY A 281 1.40 -9.74 19.88
CA GLY A 281 0.01 -9.40 20.17
C GLY A 281 -0.95 -9.55 19.00
N TRP A 282 -2.23 -9.71 19.34
CA TRP A 282 -3.35 -9.81 18.41
C TRP A 282 -4.51 -8.96 18.91
N ALA A 283 -4.98 -8.03 18.09
CA ALA A 283 -6.21 -7.30 18.32
C ALA A 283 -7.34 -7.87 17.47
N VAL A 284 -8.41 -8.32 18.12
CA VAL A 284 -9.59 -8.94 17.50
C VAL A 284 -10.86 -8.32 18.08
N SER A 285 -11.96 -8.38 17.32
CA SER A 285 -13.25 -7.86 17.80
C SER A 285 -13.85 -8.71 18.92
N ASP A 286 -13.51 -10.00 18.95
CA ASP A 286 -13.91 -10.97 19.98
C ASP A 286 -12.78 -11.99 20.15
N LYS A 287 -12.40 -12.31 21.41
CA LYS A 287 -11.31 -13.26 21.72
C LYS A 287 -11.58 -14.65 21.14
N SER A 288 -12.85 -15.05 21.02
CA SER A 288 -13.26 -16.35 20.48
C SER A 288 -12.92 -16.52 18.99
N LEU A 289 -12.58 -15.43 18.28
CA LEU A 289 -12.08 -15.52 16.91
C LEU A 289 -10.71 -16.19 16.84
N LEU A 290 -9.89 -16.11 17.89
CA LEU A 290 -8.59 -16.80 17.93
C LEU A 290 -8.79 -18.24 18.41
N GLN A 291 -8.63 -19.19 17.51
CA GLN A 291 -8.76 -20.61 17.82
C GLN A 291 -7.40 -21.21 18.22
N GLY A 292 -7.41 -22.15 19.15
CA GLY A 292 -6.20 -22.81 19.66
C GLY A 292 -5.55 -22.04 20.80
N SER A 293 -4.26 -22.27 21.04
CA SER A 293 -3.55 -21.62 22.15
C SER A 293 -3.30 -20.14 21.86
N THR A 294 -3.46 -19.29 22.87
CA THR A 294 -3.00 -17.88 22.83
C THR A 294 -1.89 -17.64 23.86
N GLU A 295 -1.25 -18.71 24.34
CA GLU A 295 -0.11 -18.61 25.24
C GLU A 295 1.05 -17.87 24.54
N GLY A 296 1.70 -16.96 25.26
CA GLY A 296 2.83 -16.19 24.75
C GLY A 296 2.47 -15.00 23.84
N ILE A 297 1.17 -14.75 23.57
CA ILE A 297 0.71 -13.55 22.87
C ILE A 297 -0.30 -12.76 23.70
N GLN A 298 -0.24 -11.43 23.62
CA GLN A 298 -1.24 -10.56 24.23
C GLN A 298 -2.46 -10.44 23.31
N VAL A 299 -3.64 -10.78 23.83
CA VAL A 299 -4.90 -10.62 23.09
C VAL A 299 -5.60 -9.34 23.54
N TYR A 300 -5.83 -8.44 22.58
CA TYR A 300 -6.54 -7.18 22.74
C TYR A 300 -7.93 -7.27 22.13
N THR A 301 -8.91 -6.66 22.80
CA THR A 301 -10.30 -6.51 22.30
C THR A 301 -10.76 -5.06 22.28
N ASP A 302 -9.85 -4.15 22.58
CA ASP A 302 -10.11 -2.71 22.51
C ASP A 302 -10.30 -2.30 21.05
N LYS A 303 -10.97 -1.17 20.86
CA LYS A 303 -11.26 -0.61 19.55
C LYS A 303 -10.75 0.82 19.49
N ASP A 304 -10.29 1.24 18.32
CA ASP A 304 -9.99 2.64 18.06
C ASP A 304 -11.28 3.47 17.88
N SER A 305 -11.11 4.76 17.58
CA SER A 305 -12.21 5.69 17.35
C SER A 305 -13.13 5.31 16.19
N GLU A 306 -12.68 4.44 15.28
CA GLU A 306 -13.45 3.95 14.13
C GLU A 306 -14.14 2.60 14.44
N GLY A 307 -13.93 2.05 15.64
CA GLY A 307 -14.49 0.77 16.05
C GLY A 307 -13.68 -0.44 15.57
N ILE A 308 -12.47 -0.24 15.06
CA ILE A 308 -11.59 -1.28 14.54
C ILE A 308 -10.76 -1.86 15.69
N PRO A 309 -10.63 -3.20 15.83
CA PRO A 309 -9.81 -3.80 16.88
C PRO A 309 -8.40 -3.22 16.92
N GLN A 310 -7.93 -2.81 18.09
CA GLN A 310 -6.67 -2.08 18.27
C GLN A 310 -5.76 -2.75 19.29
N CYS A 311 -4.47 -2.82 18.96
CA CYS A 311 -3.42 -3.15 19.93
C CYS A 311 -3.25 -1.98 20.92
N ALA A 312 -2.89 -2.25 22.17
CA ALA A 312 -2.82 -1.19 23.19
C ALA A 312 -1.80 -0.10 22.80
N PRO A 313 -2.20 1.19 22.67
CA PRO A 313 -1.29 2.27 22.34
C PRO A 313 -0.10 2.39 23.29
N ALA A 314 -0.31 2.09 24.58
CA ALA A 314 0.72 2.08 25.62
C ALA A 314 1.87 1.07 25.37
N CYS A 315 1.66 0.11 24.47
CA CYS A 315 2.65 -0.88 24.06
C CYS A 315 3.24 -0.61 22.67
N GLY A 316 2.74 0.40 21.94
CA GLY A 316 3.11 0.62 20.55
C GLY A 316 4.20 1.65 20.39
N ARG A 317 5.26 1.29 19.68
CA ARG A 317 6.38 2.19 19.40
C ARG A 317 6.00 3.47 18.66
N PHE A 318 5.01 3.39 17.77
CA PHE A 318 4.45 4.57 17.11
C PHE A 318 4.03 5.66 18.12
N PHE A 319 3.51 5.26 19.29
CA PHE A 319 3.08 6.16 20.35
C PHE A 319 4.19 6.50 21.36
N HIS A 320 5.17 5.60 21.51
CA HIS A 320 6.26 5.68 22.48
C HIS A 320 7.63 5.63 21.78
N GLN A 321 7.91 6.66 20.98
CA GLN A 321 9.21 6.82 20.28
C GLN A 321 10.34 7.21 21.22
N ASP A 322 10.01 7.61 22.45
CA ASP A 322 10.93 7.82 23.57
C ASP A 322 11.46 6.50 24.17
N GLY A 323 10.87 5.36 23.80
CA GLY A 323 11.21 4.05 24.33
C GLY A 323 10.66 3.77 25.71
N ASP A 324 9.75 4.60 26.23
CA ASP A 324 9.12 4.37 27.53
C ASP A 324 7.87 3.48 27.37
N TYR A 325 8.06 2.18 27.58
CA TYR A 325 6.99 1.19 27.60
C TYR A 325 6.53 0.82 29.02
N SER A 326 6.81 1.64 30.03
CA SER A 326 6.40 1.36 31.42
C SER A 326 4.87 1.28 31.58
N GLY A 327 4.12 1.93 30.69
CA GLY A 327 2.66 1.84 30.60
C GLY A 327 2.14 0.59 29.89
N CYS A 328 3.00 -0.22 29.27
CA CYS A 328 2.58 -1.43 28.56
C CYS A 328 2.19 -2.54 29.54
N SER A 329 0.90 -2.87 29.60
CA SER A 329 0.38 -3.92 30.48
C SER A 329 0.89 -5.32 30.17
N ALA A 330 1.33 -5.57 28.93
CA ALA A 330 1.98 -6.81 28.53
C ALA A 330 3.46 -6.89 28.98
N GLY A 331 4.00 -5.82 29.56
CA GLY A 331 5.40 -5.65 29.92
C GLY A 331 6.22 -5.03 28.78
N ALA A 332 7.26 -4.28 29.14
CA ALA A 332 8.10 -3.57 28.18
C ALA A 332 8.72 -4.50 27.12
N ASP A 333 9.11 -5.73 27.48
CA ASP A 333 9.66 -6.71 26.54
C ASP A 333 8.64 -7.20 25.48
N ASN A 334 7.34 -7.01 25.74
CA ASN A 334 6.25 -7.36 24.83
C ASN A 334 5.62 -6.12 24.17
N HIS A 335 6.30 -4.98 24.17
CA HIS A 335 5.95 -3.86 23.28
C HIS A 335 5.98 -4.33 21.83
N TYR A 336 5.24 -3.64 20.95
CA TYR A 336 5.30 -3.87 19.51
C TYR A 336 5.91 -2.66 18.79
N ASP A 337 6.85 -2.93 17.90
CA ASP A 337 7.46 -1.96 17.02
C ASP A 337 6.51 -1.58 15.88
N GLN A 338 5.84 -2.59 15.32
CA GLN A 338 4.99 -2.45 14.14
C GLN A 338 3.64 -3.16 14.32
N SER A 339 2.64 -2.69 13.58
CA SER A 339 1.33 -3.29 13.54
C SER A 339 1.00 -3.75 12.13
N LEU A 340 0.56 -5.01 12.01
CA LEU A 340 0.08 -5.57 10.75
C LEU A 340 -1.45 -5.61 10.75
N TRP A 341 -2.07 -4.80 9.92
CA TRP A 341 -3.52 -4.67 9.84
C TRP A 341 -4.02 -5.48 8.65
N ILE A 342 -4.95 -6.39 8.91
CA ILE A 342 -5.59 -7.21 7.88
C ILE A 342 -7.06 -6.79 7.84
N SER A 343 -7.43 -6.03 6.81
CA SER A 343 -8.66 -5.22 6.79
C SER A 343 -9.62 -5.58 5.66
N GLU A 344 -10.88 -5.91 5.96
CA GLU A 344 -11.87 -6.29 4.93
C GLU A 344 -12.17 -5.18 3.91
N ASP A 345 -12.40 -3.95 4.38
CA ASP A 345 -12.93 -2.84 3.57
C ASP A 345 -11.93 -1.67 3.38
N PHE A 346 -10.65 -1.97 3.14
CA PHE A 346 -9.60 -0.94 3.00
C PHE A 346 -9.32 -0.49 1.56
N GLY A 347 -9.28 -1.42 0.59
CA GLY A 347 -9.05 -1.12 -0.83
C GLY A 347 -7.58 -0.85 -1.20
N GLY A 348 -6.70 -1.85 -1.03
CA GLY A 348 -5.27 -1.74 -1.34
C GLY A 348 -4.37 -2.06 -0.14
N GLY A 349 -3.24 -1.36 -0.06
CA GLY A 349 -2.30 -1.42 1.05
C GLY A 349 -1.84 -0.01 1.48
N ALA A 350 -1.29 0.08 2.69
CA ALA A 350 -0.61 1.26 3.19
C ALA A 350 0.49 0.85 4.18
N GLY A 351 1.61 1.53 4.14
CA GLY A 351 2.77 1.27 4.98
C GLY A 351 3.34 2.52 5.61
N GLY A 352 4.13 2.33 6.66
CA GLY A 352 4.83 3.41 7.34
C GLY A 352 5.58 2.93 8.55
N ASP A 353 6.04 3.86 9.38
CA ASP A 353 6.75 3.56 10.62
C ASP A 353 5.91 2.74 11.61
N TRP A 354 4.59 2.93 11.62
CA TRP A 354 3.66 2.17 12.45
C TRP A 354 3.45 0.72 11.99
N GLY A 355 3.92 0.32 10.81
CA GLY A 355 3.75 -1.01 10.24
C GLY A 355 3.07 -1.02 8.86
N GLN A 356 2.24 -2.04 8.60
CA GLN A 356 1.59 -2.25 7.30
C GLN A 356 0.11 -2.56 7.47
N ARG A 357 -0.71 -2.10 6.53
CA ARG A 357 -2.13 -2.45 6.39
C ARG A 357 -2.36 -3.01 5.01
N ILE A 358 -3.01 -4.16 4.95
CA ILE A 358 -3.28 -4.87 3.70
C ILE A 358 -4.76 -5.25 3.70
N GLN A 359 -5.42 -5.02 2.57
CA GLN A 359 -6.79 -5.49 2.39
C GLN A 359 -6.84 -7.02 2.52
N LYS A 360 -7.80 -7.53 3.30
CA LYS A 360 -7.92 -8.95 3.61
C LYS A 360 -8.06 -9.84 2.36
N SER A 361 -8.82 -9.41 1.35
CA SER A 361 -8.96 -10.18 0.10
C SER A 361 -7.65 -10.29 -0.69
N ILE A 362 -6.78 -9.28 -0.59
CA ILE A 362 -5.42 -9.30 -1.13
C ILE A 362 -4.55 -10.22 -0.29
N PHE A 363 -4.59 -10.05 1.03
CA PHE A 363 -3.84 -10.87 1.98
C PHE A 363 -4.14 -12.36 1.83
N ASP A 364 -5.42 -12.74 1.79
CA ASP A 364 -5.85 -14.13 1.65
C ASP A 364 -5.38 -14.76 0.32
N ARG A 365 -5.28 -13.97 -0.76
CA ARG A 365 -4.76 -14.41 -2.05
C ARG A 365 -3.25 -14.62 -2.00
N GLU A 366 -2.52 -13.76 -1.29
CA GLU A 366 -1.05 -13.72 -1.31
C GLU A 366 -0.39 -14.49 -0.17
N ILE A 367 -1.10 -14.83 0.91
CA ILE A 367 -0.53 -15.52 2.06
C ILE A 367 0.12 -16.88 1.72
N GLN A 368 -0.29 -17.51 0.61
CA GLN A 368 0.32 -18.74 0.08
C GLN A 368 1.35 -18.49 -1.03
N ALA A 369 1.48 -17.26 -1.52
CA ALA A 369 2.42 -16.86 -2.57
C ALA A 369 3.80 -16.52 -2.00
N ARG A 370 4.83 -16.54 -2.85
CA ARG A 370 6.15 -15.97 -2.58
C ARG A 370 6.62 -15.21 -3.82
N PRO A 371 6.92 -13.90 -3.72
CA PRO A 371 6.75 -13.03 -2.53
C PRO A 371 5.28 -12.65 -2.27
N MET A 372 5.00 -12.07 -1.09
CA MET A 372 3.75 -11.33 -0.85
C MET A 372 3.91 -9.89 -1.35
N THR A 373 3.62 -9.66 -2.63
CA THR A 373 3.88 -8.39 -3.32
C THR A 373 3.40 -7.17 -2.55
N TYR A 374 2.14 -7.14 -2.08
CA TYR A 374 1.63 -5.97 -1.34
C TYR A 374 2.37 -5.77 -0.02
N MET A 375 2.65 -6.86 0.71
CA MET A 375 3.40 -6.74 1.97
C MET A 375 4.81 -6.21 1.73
N GLN A 376 5.48 -6.63 0.65
CA GLN A 376 6.81 -6.14 0.30
C GLN A 376 6.80 -4.64 -0.05
N HIS A 377 5.82 -4.20 -0.85
CA HIS A 377 5.62 -2.80 -1.17
C HIS A 377 5.39 -1.97 0.10
N GLU A 378 4.42 -2.34 0.94
CA GLU A 378 4.12 -1.59 2.16
C GLU A 378 5.29 -1.59 3.15
N MET A 379 6.10 -2.65 3.17
CA MET A 379 7.30 -2.70 3.99
C MET A 379 8.36 -1.71 3.51
N GLY A 380 8.45 -1.40 2.21
CA GLY A 380 9.37 -0.37 1.71
C GLY A 380 9.09 1.01 2.34
N HIS A 381 7.83 1.38 2.53
CA HIS A 381 7.43 2.62 3.22
C HIS A 381 7.88 2.64 4.69
N THR A 382 7.84 1.51 5.38
CA THR A 382 8.37 1.37 6.75
C THR A 382 9.85 1.75 6.82
N PHE A 383 10.60 1.54 5.74
CA PHE A 383 12.02 1.88 5.63
C PHE A 383 12.30 3.20 4.92
N GLY A 384 11.27 4.01 4.69
CA GLY A 384 11.36 5.39 4.23
C GLY A 384 11.22 5.60 2.72
N MET A 385 10.86 4.56 1.96
CA MET A 385 10.66 4.68 0.51
C MET A 385 9.32 5.32 0.17
N ASP A 386 9.29 6.15 -0.86
CA ASP A 386 8.06 6.75 -1.40
C ASP A 386 7.38 5.83 -2.42
N ASP A 387 6.13 6.15 -2.77
CA ASP A 387 5.47 5.63 -3.97
C ASP A 387 6.01 6.34 -5.23
N PHE A 388 6.24 5.56 -6.29
CA PHE A 388 6.76 6.10 -7.57
C PHE A 388 5.72 6.05 -8.72
N TYR A 389 4.42 5.95 -8.41
CA TYR A 389 3.36 5.89 -9.42
C TYR A 389 3.20 7.19 -10.23
N ASP A 390 3.39 8.36 -9.60
CA ASP A 390 3.23 9.69 -10.21
C ASP A 390 4.54 10.22 -10.85
N TRP A 391 5.68 9.66 -10.46
CA TRP A 391 7.01 10.00 -10.97
C TRP A 391 7.95 8.81 -10.80
N LYS A 392 8.73 8.49 -11.84
CA LYS A 392 9.70 7.38 -11.82
C LYS A 392 11.10 7.89 -12.12
N PRO A 393 12.14 7.33 -11.48
CA PRO A 393 13.53 7.67 -11.78
C PRO A 393 13.94 7.23 -13.18
N THR A 394 14.84 7.99 -13.79
CA THR A 394 15.22 7.84 -15.19
C THR A 394 15.88 6.49 -15.47
N GLY A 395 15.28 5.69 -16.35
CA GLY A 395 15.86 4.41 -16.78
C GLY A 395 15.73 3.28 -15.76
N ALA A 396 14.98 3.47 -14.68
CA ALA A 396 14.55 2.36 -13.84
C ALA A 396 13.52 1.51 -14.60
N GLY A 397 13.64 0.17 -14.47
CA GLY A 397 12.62 -0.77 -14.93
C GLY A 397 11.44 -0.83 -13.95
N ALA A 398 10.65 -1.90 -13.98
CA ALA A 398 9.68 -2.16 -12.92
C ALA A 398 10.38 -2.55 -11.62
N PHE A 399 9.96 -1.97 -10.49
CA PHE A 399 10.51 -2.21 -9.15
C PHE A 399 9.38 -2.13 -8.10
N ILE A 400 9.58 -2.70 -6.90
CA ILE A 400 8.48 -2.99 -5.96
C ILE A 400 7.72 -1.73 -5.53
N MET A 401 8.38 -0.58 -5.39
CA MET A 401 7.76 0.69 -4.97
C MET A 401 7.01 1.42 -6.09
N ASP A 402 6.80 0.72 -7.21
CA ASP A 402 6.09 1.16 -8.39
C ASP A 402 5.24 -0.01 -8.93
N GLU A 403 5.41 -0.44 -10.19
CA GLU A 403 4.60 -1.48 -10.83
C GLU A 403 5.21 -2.90 -10.71
N GLY A 404 6.31 -3.04 -9.97
CA GLY A 404 7.00 -4.31 -9.76
C GLY A 404 6.25 -5.27 -8.84
N LEU A 405 6.43 -6.57 -9.06
CA LEU A 405 5.78 -7.62 -8.27
C LEU A 405 6.69 -8.24 -7.20
N GLU A 406 7.99 -8.00 -7.31
CA GLU A 406 9.02 -8.53 -6.41
C GLU A 406 10.14 -7.51 -6.21
N ILE A 407 10.92 -7.67 -5.14
CA ILE A 407 12.12 -6.86 -4.89
C ILE A 407 13.16 -7.20 -5.97
N VAL A 408 13.57 -6.20 -6.74
CA VAL A 408 14.62 -6.33 -7.76
C VAL A 408 15.91 -5.61 -7.34
N ASP A 409 16.96 -5.72 -8.15
CA ASP A 409 18.25 -5.08 -7.87
C ASP A 409 18.14 -3.58 -7.59
N PHE A 410 17.24 -2.88 -8.29
CA PHE A 410 17.01 -1.45 -8.07
C PHE A 410 16.48 -1.16 -6.66
N ASP A 411 15.50 -1.94 -6.18
CA ASP A 411 14.96 -1.85 -4.81
C ASP A 411 16.03 -2.14 -3.77
N GLY A 412 16.82 -3.20 -4.01
CA GLY A 412 17.92 -3.58 -3.12
C GLY A 412 18.97 -2.50 -2.96
N TRP A 413 19.37 -1.85 -4.06
CA TRP A 413 20.31 -0.72 -4.00
C TRP A 413 19.68 0.55 -3.43
N MET A 414 18.39 0.78 -3.65
CA MET A 414 17.64 1.85 -2.99
C MET A 414 17.66 1.64 -1.47
N PHE A 415 17.36 0.42 -1.00
CA PHE A 415 17.40 0.04 0.42
C PHE A 415 18.80 0.23 1.04
N ARG A 416 19.85 -0.16 0.31
CA ARG A 416 21.25 0.10 0.70
C ARG A 416 21.57 1.58 0.83
N ASN A 417 20.99 2.43 -0.01
CA ASN A 417 21.22 3.88 0.04
C ASN A 417 20.68 4.48 1.34
N PHE A 418 19.45 4.12 1.71
CA PHE A 418 18.86 4.53 2.98
C PHE A 418 19.71 4.12 4.18
N TRP A 419 20.16 2.85 4.22
CA TRP A 419 21.07 2.42 5.26
C TRP A 419 22.37 3.24 5.28
N TYR A 420 22.99 3.46 4.12
CA TYR A 420 24.22 4.22 4.01
C TYR A 420 24.07 5.63 4.58
N GLU A 421 23.04 6.37 4.16
CA GLU A 421 22.83 7.76 4.56
C GLU A 421 22.40 7.88 6.03
N LEU A 422 21.46 7.05 6.48
CA LEU A 422 20.99 7.06 7.87
C LEU A 422 22.10 6.67 8.83
N LYS A 423 22.88 5.61 8.54
CA LYS A 423 23.99 5.20 9.41
C LYS A 423 24.97 6.34 9.66
N GLN A 424 25.40 7.04 8.60
CA GLN A 424 26.33 8.16 8.72
C GLN A 424 25.74 9.32 9.52
N ASN A 425 24.46 9.63 9.29
CA ASN A 425 23.76 10.69 10.02
C ASN A 425 23.55 10.34 11.51
N ARG A 426 23.26 9.08 11.82
CA ARG A 426 22.96 8.59 13.17
C ARG A 426 24.22 8.25 13.97
N GLY A 427 25.34 8.00 13.31
CA GLY A 427 26.58 7.55 13.95
C GLY A 427 26.52 6.09 14.40
N TRP A 428 25.81 5.24 13.65
CA TRP A 428 25.72 3.80 13.91
C TRP A 428 26.93 3.01 13.41
#